data_AF-A0A8T6C5A2-F1
#
_entry.id   AF-A0A8T6C5A2-F1
#
_cell.length_a   1.000
_cell.length_b   1.000
_cell.length_c   1.000
_cell.angle_alpha   90.00
_cell.angle_beta   90.00
_cell.angle_gamma   90.00
#
_symmetry.space_group_name_H-M   'P 1'
#
loop_
_entity.id
_entity.type
_entity.pdbx_description
1 polymer ?
#
loop_
_entity_poly.entity_id
_entity_poly.type
_entity_poly.pdbx_seq_one_letter_code
_entity_poly.pdbx_strand_id
1 'polypeptide(L)'
;MIALFALLLSALRAGYYNAAMADDKTQAPLARSRSRKIVRREIVREIALQFRQNLPERSPSPKMVTQGPRNSVAHYELAGQAIAELIDMVGDALSEARPIVLRGFGQLLPKQYKPMTVRLPGARPDDKNAVFSVPVRMGVIFRPSPKLKKEIRAYDEEHGL
;
A
#
# COMPACT_ATOMS: atom_id res chain seq x y z
N MET A 1 13.68 -1.27 12.06
CA MET A 1 13.23 -1.99 10.85
C MET A 1 11.86 -2.67 11.03
N ILE A 2 11.63 -3.52 12.04
CA ILE A 2 10.32 -4.20 12.26
C ILE A 2 9.17 -3.23 12.60
N ALA A 3 9.44 -2.15 13.34
CA ALA A 3 8.43 -1.17 13.74
C ALA A 3 7.82 -0.39 12.56
N LEU A 4 8.62 -0.08 11.53
CA LEU A 4 8.17 0.67 10.36
C LEU A 4 7.16 -0.12 9.52
N PHE A 5 7.32 -1.44 9.46
CA PHE A 5 6.41 -2.34 8.72
C PHE A 5 5.07 -2.52 9.43
N ALA A 6 5.07 -2.65 10.76
CA ALA A 6 3.82 -2.68 11.53
C ALA A 6 3.04 -1.36 11.38
N LEU A 7 3.76 -0.24 11.34
CA LEU A 7 3.20 1.09 11.05
C LEU A 7 2.69 1.22 9.62
N LEU A 8 3.36 0.65 8.62
CA LEU A 8 2.90 0.68 7.23
C LEU A 8 1.65 -0.19 7.02
N LEU A 9 1.58 -1.39 7.63
CA LEU A 9 0.35 -2.19 7.64
C LEU A 9 -0.78 -1.49 8.38
N SER A 10 -0.49 -0.88 9.54
CA SER A 10 -1.48 -0.16 10.32
C SER A 10 -1.96 1.10 9.58
N ALA A 11 -1.10 1.78 8.82
CA ALA A 11 -1.47 2.94 8.01
C ALA A 11 -2.23 2.57 6.73
N LEU A 12 -1.90 1.44 6.10
CA LEU A 12 -2.71 0.87 5.02
C LEU A 12 -4.09 0.47 5.56
N ARG A 13 -4.14 -0.13 6.75
CA ARG A 13 -5.38 -0.46 7.45
C ARG A 13 -6.17 0.82 7.75
N ALA A 14 -5.56 1.84 8.34
CA ALA A 14 -6.22 3.11 8.66
C ALA A 14 -6.67 3.90 7.42
N GLY A 15 -5.90 3.86 6.32
CA GLY A 15 -6.28 4.45 5.03
C GLY A 15 -7.49 3.76 4.38
N TYR A 16 -7.64 2.44 4.57
CA TYR A 16 -8.86 1.71 4.24
C TYR A 16 -10.03 2.12 5.17
N TYR A 17 -9.83 2.23 6.48
CA TYR A 17 -10.89 2.61 7.44
C TYR A 17 -11.37 4.07 7.31
N ASN A 18 -10.47 5.04 7.09
CA ASN A 18 -10.81 6.45 6.97
C ASN A 18 -11.49 6.82 5.64
N ALA A 19 -11.40 5.95 4.63
CA ALA A 19 -12.18 6.10 3.40
C ALA A 19 -13.68 5.77 3.61
N ALA A 20 -14.02 4.96 4.62
CA ALA A 20 -15.39 4.55 4.92
C ALA A 20 -16.15 5.51 5.86
N MET A 21 -15.44 6.28 6.69
CA MET A 21 -16.03 7.17 7.71
C MET A 21 -16.37 8.59 7.21
N ALA A 22 -16.13 8.91 5.93
CA ALA A 22 -16.31 10.27 5.41
C ALA A 22 -17.71 10.57 4.84
N ASP A 23 -18.60 9.59 4.70
CA ASP A 23 -19.96 9.76 4.17
C ASP A 23 -21.01 9.46 5.24
N ASP A 24 -21.11 10.34 6.24
CA ASP A 24 -22.33 10.44 7.06
C ASP A 24 -22.93 11.83 6.86
N LYS A 25 -23.65 11.98 5.74
CA LYS A 25 -24.88 12.77 5.63
C LYS A 25 -25.51 12.51 4.25
N THR A 26 -26.81 12.23 4.29
CA THR A 26 -27.76 12.03 3.18
C THR A 26 -27.75 10.65 2.50
N GLN A 27 -28.70 9.80 2.92
CA GLN A 27 -29.13 8.58 2.24
C GLN A 27 -29.57 8.86 0.80
N ALA A 28 -28.87 8.24 -0.16
CA ALA A 28 -29.27 8.05 -1.55
C ALA A 28 -28.85 6.62 -1.94
N PRO A 29 -29.53 5.95 -2.91
CA PRO A 29 -29.55 4.50 -3.02
C PRO A 29 -28.16 3.94 -3.34
N LEU A 30 -27.81 2.84 -2.65
CA LEU A 30 -26.63 1.96 -2.77
C LEU A 30 -25.86 2.06 -4.11
N ALA A 31 -25.17 3.17 -4.30
CA ALA A 31 -24.17 3.32 -5.33
C ALA A 31 -22.95 2.59 -4.80
N ARG A 32 -22.58 1.48 -5.45
CA ARG A 32 -21.32 0.74 -5.20
C ARG A 32 -20.24 1.72 -4.79
N SER A 33 -19.84 1.68 -3.51
CA SER A 33 -18.80 2.56 -2.98
C SER A 33 -17.59 2.42 -3.90
N ARG A 34 -17.31 3.47 -4.68
CA ARG A 34 -16.20 3.46 -5.63
C ARG A 34 -14.94 3.30 -4.78
N SER A 35 -14.19 2.23 -4.99
CA SER A 35 -12.93 2.01 -4.29
C SER A 35 -12.07 3.27 -4.41
N ARG A 36 -11.92 3.99 -3.30
CA ARG A 36 -11.12 5.22 -3.27
C ARG A 36 -9.67 4.83 -3.53
N LYS A 37 -9.06 5.42 -4.55
CA LYS A 37 -7.63 5.19 -4.82
C LYS A 37 -6.80 5.73 -3.66
N ILE A 38 -6.09 4.84 -2.97
CA ILE A 38 -5.13 5.22 -1.94
C ILE A 38 -3.90 5.81 -2.62
N VAL A 39 -3.56 7.06 -2.31
CA VAL A 39 -2.37 7.74 -2.88
C VAL A 39 -1.24 7.86 -1.87
N ARG A 40 0.01 8.00 -2.35
CA ARG A 40 1.21 8.08 -1.49
C ARG A 40 1.07 9.11 -0.37
N ARG A 41 0.52 10.30 -0.66
CA ARG A 41 0.31 11.37 0.34
C ARG A 41 -0.58 10.94 1.50
N GLU A 42 -1.60 10.13 1.23
CA GLU A 42 -2.53 9.62 2.26
C GLU A 42 -1.82 8.59 3.15
N ILE A 43 -1.02 7.70 2.55
CA ILE A 43 -0.21 6.74 3.31
C ILE A 43 0.80 7.46 4.21
N VAL A 44 1.53 8.45 3.68
CA VAL A 44 2.48 9.27 4.47
C VAL A 44 1.78 9.94 5.64
N ARG A 45 0.60 10.50 5.40
CA ARG A 45 -0.21 11.15 6.44
C ARG A 45 -0.61 10.17 7.54
N GLU A 46 -1.14 9.00 7.18
CA GLU A 46 -1.52 7.97 8.15
C GLU A 46 -0.33 7.48 8.98
N ILE A 47 0.82 7.23 8.34
CA ILE A 47 2.04 6.85 9.06
C ILE A 47 2.49 7.95 10.01
N ALA A 48 2.50 9.21 9.58
CA ALA A 48 2.87 10.34 10.43
C ALA A 48 1.93 10.49 11.64
N LEU A 49 0.62 10.26 11.45
CA LEU A 49 -0.36 10.27 12.54
C LEU A 49 -0.12 9.13 13.53
N GLN A 50 0.16 7.92 13.06
CA GLN A 50 0.43 6.77 13.93
C GLN A 50 1.77 6.91 14.68
N PHE A 51 2.80 7.48 14.04
CA PHE A 51 4.04 7.83 14.72
C PHE A 51 3.80 8.82 15.86
N ARG A 52 2.96 9.83 15.64
CA ARG A 52 2.59 10.80 16.68
C ARG A 52 1.89 10.12 17.86
N GLN A 53 1.00 9.16 17.59
CA GLN A 53 0.22 8.47 18.62
C GLN A 53 1.04 7.45 19.41
N ASN A 54 2.07 6.85 18.80
CA ASN A 54 2.91 5.83 19.42
C ASN A 54 4.18 6.38 20.10
N LEU A 55 4.34 7.70 20.20
CA LEU A 55 5.39 8.29 21.03
C LEU A 55 5.04 8.10 22.52
N PRO A 56 5.98 7.65 23.36
CA PRO A 56 5.73 7.59 24.80
C PRO A 56 5.38 8.98 25.31
N GLU A 57 4.32 9.09 26.12
CA GLU A 57 3.99 10.33 26.83
C GLU A 57 5.23 10.79 27.57
N ARG A 58 5.81 11.91 27.11
CA ARG A 58 6.86 12.58 27.86
C ARG A 58 6.19 13.05 29.15
N SER A 59 6.52 12.43 30.28
CA SER A 59 6.05 12.84 31.60
C SER A 59 6.26 14.36 31.74
N PRO A 60 5.24 15.13 32.15
CA PRO A 60 5.34 16.59 32.19
C PRO A 60 6.38 16.98 33.24
N SER A 61 7.59 17.31 32.80
CA SER A 61 8.57 17.95 33.67
C SER A 61 8.14 19.42 33.82
N PRO A 62 8.09 19.98 35.04
CA PRO A 62 7.67 21.36 35.26
C PRO A 62 8.83 22.29 34.89
N LYS A 63 9.05 22.50 33.60
CA LYS A 63 9.82 23.63 33.10
C LYS A 63 9.02 24.23 31.97
N MET A 64 8.68 25.51 32.11
CA MET A 64 8.04 26.31 31.06
C MET A 64 8.80 26.10 29.74
N VAL A 65 8.24 25.28 28.86
CA VAL A 65 8.68 25.17 27.48
C VAL A 65 7.78 26.10 26.70
N THR A 66 8.33 27.24 26.30
CA THR A 66 7.77 28.14 25.31
C THR A 66 7.29 27.30 24.13
N GLN A 67 5.98 27.31 23.87
CA GLN A 67 5.38 26.59 22.75
C GLN A 67 5.90 27.19 21.44
N GLY A 68 7.02 26.65 20.93
CA GLY A 68 7.44 26.87 19.55
C GLY A 68 6.42 26.28 18.58
N PRO A 69 6.30 26.84 17.35
CA PRO A 69 5.27 26.45 16.42
C PRO A 69 5.44 24.98 16.00
N ARG A 70 4.48 24.14 16.39
CA ARG A 70 4.10 22.83 15.82
C ARG A 70 5.23 22.03 15.12
N ASN A 71 5.76 21.05 15.84
CA ASN A 71 6.51 19.88 15.32
C ASN A 71 5.69 18.98 14.35
N SER A 72 4.64 19.48 13.70
CA SER A 72 3.82 18.69 12.77
C SER A 72 4.52 18.42 11.45
N VAL A 73 5.52 19.23 11.04
CA VAL A 73 6.18 19.07 9.73
C VAL A 73 7.20 17.92 9.76
N ALA A 74 7.99 17.82 10.82
CA ALA A 74 9.07 16.83 10.93
C ALA A 74 8.57 15.38 10.82
N HIS A 75 7.42 15.05 11.42
CA HIS A 75 6.88 13.68 11.36
C HIS A 75 6.42 13.27 9.95
N TYR A 76 5.90 14.21 9.16
CA TYR A 76 5.48 13.94 7.78
C TYR A 76 6.68 13.78 6.85
N GLU A 77 7.73 14.59 7.05
CA GLU A 77 8.98 14.46 6.29
C GLU A 77 9.66 13.12 6.57
N LEU A 78 9.78 12.74 7.85
CA LEU A 78 10.35 11.45 8.25
C LEU A 78 9.52 10.27 7.73
N ALA A 79 8.18 10.34 7.81
CA ALA A 79 7.32 9.31 7.23
C ALA A 79 7.46 9.23 5.71
N GLY A 80 7.59 10.37 5.03
CA GLY A 80 7.80 10.46 3.60
C GLY A 80 9.11 9.83 3.14
N GLN A 81 10.20 10.12 3.85
CA GLN A 81 11.52 9.54 3.62
C GLN A 81 11.51 8.02 3.87
N ALA A 82 10.95 7.57 5.00
CA ALA A 82 10.90 6.16 5.33
C ALA A 82 10.08 5.33 4.31
N ILE A 83 9.00 5.89 3.75
CA ILE A 83 8.26 5.25 2.65
C ILE A 83 9.10 5.21 1.37
N ALA A 84 9.86 6.28 1.07
CA ALA A 84 10.73 6.31 -0.11
C ALA A 84 11.78 5.21 -0.04
N GLU A 85 12.53 5.16 1.08
CA GLU A 85 13.58 4.17 1.32
C GLU A 85 13.04 2.73 1.27
N LEU A 86 11.83 2.50 1.78
CA LEU A 86 11.20 1.19 1.70
C LEU A 86 10.92 0.80 0.23
N ILE A 87 10.40 1.71 -0.58
CA ILE A 87 10.10 1.44 -1.98
C ILE A 87 11.38 1.16 -2.75
N ASP A 88 12.43 1.96 -2.51
CA ASP A 88 13.73 1.80 -3.16
C ASP A 88 14.36 0.45 -2.79
N MET A 89 14.39 0.10 -1.50
CA MET A 89 14.89 -1.20 -1.02
C MET A 89 14.12 -2.38 -1.63
N VAL A 90 12.80 -2.25 -1.80
CA VAL A 90 11.98 -3.26 -2.46
C VAL A 90 12.30 -3.35 -3.95
N GLY A 91 12.47 -2.20 -4.61
CA GLY A 91 12.88 -2.11 -6.02
C GLY A 91 14.23 -2.78 -6.27
N ASP A 92 15.23 -2.49 -5.43
CA ASP A 92 16.58 -3.02 -5.53
C ASP A 92 16.63 -4.54 -5.31
N ALA A 93 15.93 -5.04 -4.29
CA ALA A 93 15.85 -6.48 -4.08
C ALA A 93 15.18 -7.20 -5.27
N LEU A 94 14.12 -6.62 -5.86
CA LEU A 94 13.43 -7.22 -7.00
C LEU A 94 14.22 -7.13 -8.31
N SER A 95 15.02 -6.08 -8.51
CA SER A 95 15.89 -5.93 -9.68
C SER A 95 17.02 -6.98 -9.67
N GLU A 96 17.50 -7.35 -8.49
CA GLU A 96 18.46 -8.43 -8.26
C GLU A 96 17.82 -9.83 -8.22
N ALA A 97 16.55 -9.96 -8.60
CA ALA A 97 15.79 -11.21 -8.55
C ALA A 97 15.75 -11.87 -7.16
N ARG A 98 15.81 -11.08 -6.08
CA ARG A 98 15.62 -11.55 -4.70
C ARG A 98 14.15 -11.50 -4.28
N PRO A 99 13.59 -12.56 -3.68
CA PRO A 99 12.24 -12.55 -3.14
C PRO A 99 12.17 -11.74 -1.84
N ILE A 100 11.07 -11.02 -1.64
CA ILE A 100 10.81 -10.24 -0.42
C ILE A 100 9.63 -10.85 0.31
N VAL A 101 9.80 -11.12 1.61
CA VAL A 101 8.77 -11.69 2.48
C VAL A 101 8.37 -10.68 3.54
N LEU A 102 7.13 -10.21 3.48
CA LEU A 102 6.55 -9.26 4.43
C LEU A 102 5.56 -9.99 5.34
N ARG A 103 5.97 -10.23 6.59
CA ARG A 103 5.17 -10.99 7.57
C ARG A 103 3.80 -10.33 7.76
N GLY A 104 2.73 -11.12 7.59
CA GLY A 104 1.35 -10.65 7.73
C GLY A 104 0.81 -9.88 6.52
N PHE A 105 1.64 -9.52 5.54
CA PHE A 105 1.23 -8.85 4.31
C PHE A 105 1.25 -9.81 3.12
N GLY A 106 2.42 -10.34 2.78
CA GLY A 106 2.57 -11.24 1.63
C GLY A 106 4.01 -11.35 1.16
N GLN A 107 4.18 -11.90 -0.04
CA GLN A 107 5.49 -12.06 -0.68
C GLN A 107 5.51 -11.36 -2.04
N LEU A 108 6.62 -10.72 -2.36
CA LEU A 108 6.93 -10.20 -3.69
C LEU A 108 7.98 -11.11 -4.30
N LEU A 109 7.63 -11.77 -5.39
CA LEU A 109 8.46 -12.78 -6.03
C LEU A 109 8.83 -12.31 -7.44
N PRO A 110 10.13 -12.22 -7.77
CA PRO A 110 10.54 -11.99 -9.14
C PRO A 110 10.15 -13.20 -10.00
N LYS A 111 9.64 -12.93 -11.20
CA LYS A 111 9.25 -13.95 -12.16
C LYS A 111 9.80 -13.62 -13.53
N GLN A 112 10.55 -14.55 -14.08
CA GLN A 112 10.90 -14.54 -15.48
C GLN A 112 9.77 -15.15 -16.31
N TYR A 113 9.27 -14.38 -17.27
CA TYR A 113 8.29 -14.83 -18.23
C TYR A 113 9.03 -15.32 -19.48
N LYS A 114 8.72 -16.56 -19.88
CA LYS A 114 9.21 -17.13 -21.13
C LYS A 114 8.64 -16.35 -22.32
N PRO A 115 9.34 -16.36 -23.48
CA PRO A 115 8.80 -15.75 -24.68
C PRO A 115 7.46 -16.40 -25.01
N MET A 116 6.48 -15.59 -25.39
CA MET A 116 5.15 -16.08 -25.72
C MET A 116 4.65 -15.41 -26.98
N THR A 117 4.18 -16.20 -27.91
CA THR A 117 3.46 -15.72 -29.08
C THR A 117 2.02 -15.46 -28.68
N VAL A 118 1.60 -14.20 -28.79
CA VAL A 118 0.26 -13.75 -28.44
C VAL A 118 -0.40 -13.10 -29.65
N ARG A 119 -1.73 -13.12 -29.63
CA ARG A 119 -2.55 -12.49 -30.67
C ARG A 119 -3.10 -11.17 -30.15
N LEU A 120 -3.24 -10.19 -31.05
CA LEU A 120 -3.87 -8.92 -30.72
C LEU A 120 -5.31 -9.16 -30.22
N PRO A 121 -5.70 -8.55 -29.09
CA PRO A 121 -7.07 -8.62 -28.61
C PRO A 121 -8.05 -8.09 -29.68
N GLY A 122 -9.06 -8.88 -30.02
CA GLY A 122 -10.07 -8.51 -31.02
C GLY A 122 -9.72 -8.84 -32.48
N ALA A 123 -8.55 -9.41 -32.76
CA ALA A 123 -8.22 -9.87 -34.10
C ALA A 123 -8.98 -11.16 -34.48
N ARG A 124 -9.28 -11.32 -35.78
CA ARG A 124 -9.95 -12.51 -36.28
C ARG A 124 -9.04 -13.75 -36.17
N PRO A 125 -9.60 -14.96 -35.96
CA PRO A 125 -8.80 -16.18 -35.74
C PRO A 125 -7.90 -16.58 -36.91
N ASP A 126 -8.21 -16.10 -38.10
CA ASP A 126 -7.54 -16.37 -39.38
C ASP A 126 -6.51 -15.30 -39.77
N ASP A 127 -6.47 -14.16 -39.08
CA ASP A 127 -5.50 -13.11 -39.37
C ASP A 127 -4.09 -13.51 -38.88
N LYS A 128 -3.23 -13.88 -39.84
CA LYS A 128 -1.85 -14.31 -39.62
C LYS A 128 -0.93 -13.14 -39.21
N ASN A 129 -1.30 -11.90 -39.52
CA ASN A 129 -0.52 -10.71 -39.20
C ASN A 129 -0.83 -10.17 -37.79
N ALA A 130 -1.91 -10.63 -37.17
CA ALA A 130 -2.31 -10.25 -35.82
C ALA A 130 -1.53 -10.98 -34.70
N VAL A 131 -0.52 -11.76 -35.05
CA VAL A 131 0.27 -12.59 -34.13
C VAL A 131 1.64 -11.95 -33.92
N PHE A 132 2.03 -11.72 -32.67
CA PHE A 132 3.32 -11.14 -32.33
C PHE A 132 3.98 -11.90 -31.17
N SER A 133 5.30 -11.86 -31.13
CA SER A 133 6.08 -12.48 -30.06
C SER A 133 6.37 -11.47 -28.96
N VAL A 134 5.99 -11.80 -27.72
CA VAL A 134 6.41 -11.09 -26.53
C VAL A 134 7.75 -11.66 -26.10
N PRO A 135 8.82 -10.85 -26.02
CA PRO A 135 10.13 -11.31 -25.61
C PRO A 135 10.16 -11.70 -24.13
N VAL A 136 11.27 -12.34 -23.72
CA VAL A 136 11.54 -12.63 -22.31
C VAL A 136 11.45 -11.33 -21.51
N ARG A 137 10.71 -11.36 -20.41
CA ARG A 137 10.59 -10.21 -19.50
C ARG A 137 10.66 -10.65 -18.06
N MET A 138 11.24 -9.79 -17.23
CA MET A 138 11.14 -9.89 -15.78
C MET A 138 9.89 -9.16 -15.33
N GLY A 139 9.10 -9.80 -14.47
CA GLY A 139 8.01 -9.16 -13.76
C GLY A 139 8.02 -9.57 -12.30
N VAL A 140 7.03 -9.08 -11.56
CA VAL A 140 6.91 -9.32 -10.13
C VAL A 140 5.53 -9.91 -9.86
N ILE A 141 5.47 -10.98 -9.07
CA ILE A 141 4.24 -11.56 -8.56
C ILE A 141 4.09 -11.18 -7.10
N PHE A 142 2.94 -10.62 -6.75
CA PHE A 142 2.51 -10.50 -5.35
C PHE A 142 1.70 -11.73 -4.93
N ARG A 143 2.09 -12.38 -3.82
CA ARG A 143 1.34 -13.45 -3.17
C ARG A 143 0.86 -12.96 -1.79
N PRO A 144 -0.42 -12.59 -1.64
CA PRO A 144 -0.97 -12.14 -0.37
C PRO A 144 -0.89 -13.23 0.71
N SER A 145 -0.58 -12.84 1.94
CA SER A 145 -0.57 -13.76 3.08
C SER A 145 -1.99 -14.20 3.47
N PRO A 146 -2.17 -15.36 4.13
CA PRO A 146 -3.47 -15.77 4.65
C PRO A 146 -4.09 -14.73 5.60
N LYS A 147 -3.26 -14.05 6.40
CA LYS A 147 -3.70 -12.99 7.31
C LYS A 147 -4.31 -11.83 6.54
N LEU A 148 -3.58 -11.30 5.55
CA LEU A 148 -4.07 -10.20 4.73
C LEU A 148 -5.36 -10.58 3.98
N LYS A 149 -5.45 -11.80 3.44
CA LYS A 149 -6.67 -12.29 2.79
C LYS A 149 -7.86 -12.33 3.73
N LYS A 150 -7.65 -12.76 4.99
CA LYS A 150 -8.71 -12.78 6.00
C LYS A 150 -9.17 -11.37 6.37
N GLU A 151 -8.24 -10.43 6.50
CA GLU A 151 -8.56 -9.02 6.80
C GLU A 151 -9.36 -8.37 5.66
N ILE A 152 -8.98 -8.62 4.40
CA ILE A 152 -9.73 -8.12 3.24
C ILE A 152 -11.15 -8.70 3.22
N ARG A 153 -11.31 -10.01 3.41
CA ARG A 153 -12.65 -10.63 3.45
C ARG A 153 -13.53 -10.08 4.56
N ALA A 154 -12.99 -9.91 5.76
CA ALA A 154 -13.74 -9.35 6.87
C ALA A 154 -14.18 -7.91 6.57
N TYR A 155 -13.32 -7.13 5.91
CA TYR A 155 -13.68 -5.78 5.45
C TYR A 155 -14.78 -5.80 4.39
N ASP A 156 -14.67 -6.70 3.39
CA ASP A 156 -15.68 -6.84 2.34
C ASP A 156 -17.05 -7.24 2.93
N GLU A 157 -17.07 -8.15 3.91
CA GLU A 157 -18.27 -8.55 4.65
C GLU A 157 -18.88 -7.39 5.45
N GLU A 158 -18.05 -6.58 6.13
CA GLU A 158 -18.49 -5.42 6.91
C GLU A 158 -19.09 -4.31 6.02
N HIS A 159 -18.58 -4.16 4.79
CA HIS A 159 -18.95 -3.06 3.88
C HIS A 159 -19.82 -3.50 2.69
N GLY A 160 -20.21 -4.78 2.62
CA GLY A 160 -21.09 -5.32 1.59
C GLY A 160 -20.50 -5.32 0.17
N LEU A 161 -19.20 -5.62 0.04
CA LEU A 161 -18.44 -5.64 -1.24
C LEU A 161 -18.33 -7.04 -1.87
#